data_AF-A0A2M6WEG5-F1
#
_entry.id   AF-A0A2M6WEG5-F1
#
_cell.length_a   1.000
_cell.length_b   1.000
_cell.length_c   1.000
_cell.angle_alpha   90.00
_cell.angle_beta   90.00
_cell.angle_gamma   90.00
#
_symmetry.space_group_name_H-M   'P 1'
#
loop_
_entity.id
_entity.type
_entity.pdbx_description
1 polymer ?
#
loop_
_entity_poly.entity_id
_entity_poly.type
_entity_poly.pdbx_seq_one_letter_code
_entity_poly.pdbx_strand_id
1 'polypeptide(L)'
;KVADFYGIDEESIYEKTRRREVVRPRQVIMYVLREDFGVSYPAIGSKLGGRDHTTVIHSCEKIKREIVDDLELSKEIQDIRTLLV
;
A
#
# COMPACT_ATOMS: atom_id res chain seq x y z
N LYS A 1 7.47 0.97 9.90
CA LYS A 1 7.97 -0.17 9.07
C LYS A 1 7.89 0.14 7.57
N VAL A 2 6.70 0.23 6.96
CA VAL A 2 6.61 0.49 5.51
C VAL A 2 7.03 1.91 5.14
N ALA A 3 6.61 2.93 5.92
CA ALA A 3 7.07 4.31 5.72
C ALA A 3 8.61 4.41 5.75
N ASP A 4 9.24 3.78 6.74
CA ASP A 4 10.72 3.70 6.85
C ASP A 4 11.36 3.02 5.64
N PHE A 5 10.78 1.93 5.13
CA PHE A 5 11.28 1.23 3.94
C PHE A 5 11.36 2.15 2.72
N TYR A 6 10.38 3.05 2.56
CA TYR A 6 10.38 4.05 1.48
C TYR A 6 11.08 5.36 1.83
N GLY A 7 11.62 5.49 3.05
CA GLY A 7 12.26 6.72 3.51
C GLY A 7 11.31 7.93 3.57
N ILE A 8 10.02 7.70 3.84
CA ILE A 8 9.04 8.77 4.00
C ILE A 8 8.55 8.86 5.44
N ASP A 9 8.05 10.03 5.80
CA ASP A 9 7.40 10.24 7.08
C ASP A 9 6.10 9.41 7.19
N GLU A 10 5.86 8.80 8.35
CA GLU A 10 4.70 7.94 8.58
C GLU A 10 3.38 8.73 8.49
N GLU A 11 3.33 9.98 8.97
CA GLU A 11 2.13 10.81 8.91
C GLU A 11 1.70 11.09 7.46
N SER A 12 2.68 11.19 6.55
CA SER A 12 2.43 11.38 5.12
C SER A 12 1.56 10.26 4.51
N ILE A 13 1.63 9.03 5.04
CA ILE A 13 0.76 7.93 4.58
C ILE A 13 -0.72 8.27 4.80
N TYR A 14 -1.08 9.03 5.83
CA TYR A 14 -2.46 9.35 6.13
C TYR A 14 -2.95 10.58 5.35
N GLU A 15 -2.06 11.50 4.99
CA GLU A 15 -2.40 12.74 4.27
C GLU A 15 -3.10 12.52 2.93
N LYS A 16 -4.03 13.42 2.57
CA LYS A 16 -4.72 13.43 1.26
C LYS A 16 -3.85 14.06 0.16
N THR A 17 -2.68 13.48 -0.07
CA THR A 17 -1.73 13.90 -1.13
C THR A 17 -1.71 12.94 -2.31
N ARG A 18 -1.44 13.50 -3.51
CA ARG A 18 -1.25 12.76 -4.76
C ARG A 18 0.22 12.63 -5.16
N ARG A 19 1.17 13.07 -4.33
CA ARG A 19 2.61 12.92 -4.60
C ARG A 19 2.96 11.46 -4.77
N ARG A 20 3.68 11.13 -5.86
CA ARG A 20 3.99 9.75 -6.24
C ARG A 20 4.76 9.01 -5.15
N GLU A 21 5.70 9.70 -4.50
CA GLU A 21 6.50 9.19 -3.37
C GLU A 21 5.66 8.73 -2.18
N VAL A 22 4.43 9.23 -2.02
CA VAL A 22 3.52 8.84 -0.93
C VAL A 22 2.42 7.90 -1.43
N VAL A 23 1.95 8.11 -2.67
CA VAL A 23 0.91 7.26 -3.27
C VAL A 23 1.41 5.83 -3.45
N ARG A 24 2.62 5.61 -3.97
CA ARG A 24 3.15 4.25 -4.18
C ARG A 24 3.23 3.45 -2.87
N PRO A 25 3.89 3.94 -1.79
CA PRO A 25 3.90 3.24 -0.50
C PRO A 25 2.50 2.92 0.01
N ARG A 26 1.58 3.87 -0.10
CA ARG A 26 0.21 3.68 0.36
C ARG A 26 -0.53 2.59 -0.43
N GLN A 27 -0.35 2.53 -1.75
CA GLN A 27 -0.95 1.49 -2.59
C GLN A 27 -0.42 0.10 -2.19
N VAL A 28 0.88 0.01 -1.89
CA VAL A 28 1.50 -1.23 -1.41
C VAL A 28 0.96 -1.63 -0.03
N ILE A 29 0.82 -0.69 0.91
CA ILE A 29 0.19 -0.94 2.22
C ILE A 29 -1.23 -1.48 2.04
N MET A 30 -2.03 -0.85 1.17
CA MET A 30 -3.40 -1.30 0.88
C MET A 30 -3.43 -2.73 0.35
N TYR A 31 -2.56 -3.03 -0.62
CA TYR A 31 -2.46 -4.35 -1.22
C TYR A 31 -2.06 -5.41 -0.19
N VAL A 32 -1.01 -5.18 0.60
CA VAL A 32 -0.53 -6.12 1.63
C VAL A 32 -1.60 -6.35 2.70
N LEU A 33 -2.23 -5.30 3.23
CA LEU A 33 -3.32 -5.44 4.21
C LEU A 33 -4.49 -6.25 3.66
N ARG A 34 -4.78 -6.13 2.37
CA ARG A 34 -5.87 -6.87 1.74
C ARG A 34 -5.51 -8.33 1.50
N GLU A 35 -4.41 -8.59 0.81
CA GLU A 35 -4.07 -9.93 0.33
C GLU A 35 -3.48 -10.83 1.43
N ASP A 36 -2.65 -10.27 2.31
CA ASP A 36 -1.92 -11.06 3.30
C ASP A 36 -2.66 -11.15 4.64
N PHE A 37 -3.44 -10.12 4.98
CA PHE A 37 -4.14 -10.02 6.28
C PHE A 37 -5.67 -10.06 6.17
N GLY A 38 -6.22 -10.10 4.95
CA GLY A 38 -7.67 -10.23 4.73
C GLY A 38 -8.51 -9.02 5.18
N VAL A 39 -7.89 -7.86 5.44
CA VAL A 39 -8.62 -6.67 5.91
C VAL A 39 -9.61 -6.21 4.83
N SER A 40 -10.80 -5.78 5.25
CA SER A 40 -11.83 -5.32 4.30
C SER A 40 -11.47 -3.97 3.68
N TYR A 41 -11.85 -3.74 2.41
CA TYR A 41 -11.59 -2.48 1.72
C TYR A 41 -12.08 -1.24 2.49
N PRO A 42 -13.29 -1.24 3.10
CA PRO A 42 -13.73 -0.11 3.92
C PRO A 42 -12.86 0.13 5.15
N ALA A 43 -12.42 -0.93 5.85
CA ALA A 43 -11.56 -0.81 7.02
C ALA A 43 -10.18 -0.26 6.67
N ILE A 44 -9.58 -0.71 5.57
CA ILE A 44 -8.31 -0.17 5.06
C ILE A 44 -8.47 1.32 4.73
N GLY A 45 -9.53 1.70 4.01
CA GLY A 45 -9.79 3.08 3.63
C GLY A 45 -9.95 3.99 4.85
N SER A 46 -10.73 3.55 5.84
CA SER A 46 -10.90 4.25 7.11
C SER A 46 -9.57 4.47 7.84
N LYS A 47 -8.76 3.42 7.97
CA LYS A 47 -7.45 3.49 8.66
C LYS A 47 -6.43 4.34 7.92
N LEU A 48 -6.44 4.34 6.59
CA LEU A 48 -5.50 5.11 5.77
C LEU A 48 -6.09 6.48 5.42
N GLY A 49 -6.37 7.30 6.43
CA GLY A 49 -6.76 8.71 6.24
C GLY A 49 -8.17 8.94 5.71
N GLY A 50 -9.11 8.02 5.99
CA GLY A 50 -10.51 8.16 5.59
C GLY A 50 -10.72 8.15 4.07
N ARG A 51 -10.03 7.24 3.38
CA ARG A 51 -10.14 7.04 1.93
C ARG A 51 -11.35 6.19 1.57
N ASP A 52 -11.93 6.47 0.41
CA ASP A 52 -13.05 5.69 -0.11
C ASP A 52 -12.62 4.25 -0.39
N HIS A 53 -13.46 3.27 -0.06
CA HIS A 53 -13.19 1.85 -0.27
C HIS A 53 -12.90 1.51 -1.74
N THR A 54 -13.51 2.23 -2.70
CA THR A 54 -13.21 2.07 -4.14
C THR A 54 -11.79 2.50 -4.50
N THR A 55 -11.22 3.47 -3.78
CA THR A 55 -9.80 3.85 -3.93
C THR A 55 -8.88 2.73 -3.48
N VAL A 56 -9.26 2.02 -2.41
CA VAL A 56 -8.52 0.85 -1.93
C VAL A 56 -8.59 -0.28 -2.94
N ILE A 57 -9.79 -0.59 -3.47
CA ILE A 57 -9.98 -1.59 -4.52
C ILE A 57 -9.09 -1.27 -5.73
N HIS A 58 -9.17 -0.05 -6.25
CA HIS A 58 -8.33 0.37 -7.37
C HIS A 58 -6.84 0.18 -7.05
N SER A 59 -6.40 0.54 -5.84
CA SER A 59 -4.99 0.43 -5.45
C SER A 59 -4.53 -1.02 -5.38
N CYS A 60 -5.33 -1.90 -4.79
CA CYS A 60 -5.03 -3.33 -4.73
C CYS A 60 -4.96 -3.95 -6.14
N GLU A 61 -5.94 -3.67 -6.98
CA GLU A 61 -5.98 -4.18 -8.35
C GLU A 61 -4.82 -3.64 -9.20
N LYS A 62 -4.40 -2.40 -8.98
CA LYS A 62 -3.25 -1.82 -9.65
C LYS A 62 -1.96 -2.56 -9.27
N ILE A 63 -1.67 -2.69 -7.97
CA ILE A 63 -0.46 -3.41 -7.50
C ILE A 63 -0.49 -4.87 -7.96
N LYS A 64 -1.65 -5.52 -7.89
CA LYS A 64 -1.82 -6.91 -8.35
C LYS A 64 -1.51 -7.11 -9.83
N ARG A 65 -1.78 -6.12 -10.69
CA ARG A 65 -1.39 -6.17 -12.10
C ARG A 65 0.09 -5.86 -12.28
N GLU A 66 0.58 -4.80 -11.64
CA GLU A 66 1.97 -4.36 -11.79
C GLU A 66 2.97 -5.41 -11.30
N ILE A 67 2.67 -6.15 -10.22
CA ILE A 67 3.57 -7.17 -9.66
C ILE A 67 3.87 -8.35 -10.61
N VAL A 68 3.02 -8.57 -11.62
CA VAL A 68 3.21 -9.66 -12.60
C VAL A 68 4.37 -9.34 -13.55
N ASP A 69 4.49 -8.06 -13.95
CA ASP A 69 5.43 -7.63 -14.99
C ASP A 69 6.61 -6.79 -14.42
N ASP A 70 6.49 -6.29 -13.19
CA ASP A 70 7.50 -5.49 -12.51
C ASP A 70 8.23 -6.33 -11.44
N LEU A 71 9.40 -6.84 -11.82
CA LEU A 71 10.28 -7.62 -10.93
C LEU A 71 10.79 -6.79 -9.74
N GLU A 72 10.95 -5.48 -9.91
CA GLU A 72 11.39 -4.59 -8.83
C GLU A 72 10.28 -4.46 -7.79
N LEU A 73 9.04 -4.21 -8.22
CA LEU A 73 7.87 -4.17 -7.33
C LEU A 73 7.61 -5.52 -6.67
N SER A 74 7.79 -6.63 -7.38
CA SER A 74 7.65 -7.98 -6.81
C SER A 74 8.63 -8.20 -5.67
N LYS A 75 9.90 -7.86 -5.89
CA LYS A 75 10.93 -7.91 -4.84
C LYS A 75 10.62 -6.96 -3.69
N GLU A 76 10.24 -5.72 -3.99
CA GLU A 76 9.84 -4.69 -3.02
C GLU A 76 8.76 -5.20 -2.05
N ILE A 77 7.71 -5.84 -2.58
CA ILE A 77 6.63 -6.42 -1.78
C ILE A 77 7.13 -7.61 -0.95
N GLN A 78 8.02 -8.44 -1.49
CA GLN A 78 8.63 -9.55 -0.76
C GLN A 78 9.48 -9.08 0.43
N ASP A 79 10.28 -8.03 0.22
CA ASP A 79 11.10 -7.42 1.27
C ASP A 79 10.19 -6.82 2.35
N ILE A 80 9.13 -6.10 1.96
CA ILE A 80 8.13 -5.56 2.90
C ILE A 80 7.46 -6.66 3.71
N ARG A 81 7.05 -7.78 3.08
CA ARG A 81 6.46 -8.93 3.77
C ARG A 81 7.41 -9.49 4.83
N THR A 82 8.69 -9.61 4.49
CA THR A 82 9.73 -10.10 5.41
C THR A 82 9.90 -9.18 6.61
N LEU A 83 9.74 -7.86 6.44
CA LEU A 83 9.80 -6.90 7.54
C LEU A 83 8.58 -6.95 8.48
N LEU A 84 7.44 -7.48 8.02
CA LEU A 84 6.19 -7.53 8.80
C LEU A 84 6.06 -8.79 9.66
N VAL A 85 6.84 -9.84 9.36
CA VAL A 85 7.07 -11.02 10.21
C VAL A 85 8.01 -10.66 11.37
#